data_AF-A0A9W9A501-F1
#
_entry.id   AF-A0A9W9A501-F1
#
_cell.length_a   1.000
_cell.length_b   1.000
_cell.length_c   1.000
_cell.angle_alpha   90.00
_cell.angle_beta   90.00
_cell.angle_gamma   90.00
#
_symmetry.space_group_name_H-M   'P 1'
#
loop_
_entity.id
_entity.type
_entity.pdbx_description
1 polymer ?
#
loop_
_entity_poly.entity_id
_entity_poly.type
_entity_poly.pdbx_seq_one_letter_code
_entity_poly.pdbx_strand_id
1 'polypeptide(L)' 'GIAACNIGGVTVHSFAGFGLGIENAKELAGKARKNKKAFARWTRTKVLIIDE' A
#
# COMPACT_ATOMS: atom_id res chain seq x y z
N GLY A 1 -10.52 6.63 0.43
CA GLY A 1 -10.70 6.70 -1.04
C GLY A 1 -10.89 8.13 -1.48
N ILE A 2 -12.05 8.70 -1.17
CA ILE A 2 -12.34 10.15 -1.34
C ILE A 2 -11.33 11.00 -0.56
N ALA A 3 -11.02 10.65 0.69
CA ALA A 3 -10.01 11.35 1.49
C ALA A 3 -8.61 11.31 0.85
N ALA A 4 -8.14 10.15 0.41
CA ALA A 4 -6.92 10.06 -0.40
C ALA A 4 -6.94 10.99 -1.65
N CYS A 5 -8.06 11.16 -2.34
CA CYS A 5 -8.16 12.09 -3.47
C CYS A 5 -7.98 13.56 -3.03
N ASN A 6 -8.43 13.95 -1.84
CA ASN A 6 -8.30 15.32 -1.34
C ASN A 6 -6.85 15.76 -1.16
N ILE A 7 -5.92 14.83 -0.90
CA ILE A 7 -4.48 15.10 -0.78
C ILE A 7 -3.68 14.63 -2.01
N GLY A 8 -4.35 14.28 -3.12
CA GLY A 8 -3.70 13.79 -4.34
C GLY A 8 -3.00 12.43 -4.18
N GLY A 9 -3.40 11.64 -3.17
CA GLY A 9 -2.84 10.34 -2.85
C GLY A 9 -3.62 9.16 -3.43
N VAL A 10 -3.37 7.99 -2.85
CA VAL A 10 -4.12 6.75 -3.10
C VAL A 10 -4.45 6.11 -1.75
N THR A 11 -5.38 5.15 -1.73
CA THR A 11 -5.65 4.42 -0.49
C THR A 11 -4.45 3.59 -0.05
N VAL A 12 -4.33 3.32 1.26
CA VAL A 12 -3.28 2.45 1.81
C VAL A 12 -3.28 1.07 1.15
N HIS A 13 -4.45 0.49 0.90
CA HIS A 13 -4.59 -0.80 0.20
C HIS A 13 -3.98 -0.77 -1.21
N SER A 14 -4.26 0.27 -1.99
CA SER A 14 -3.71 0.45 -3.33
C SER A 14 -2.21 0.75 -3.33
N PHE A 15 -1.72 1.51 -2.35
CA PHE A 15 -0.29 1.74 -2.15
C PHE A 15 0.43 0.43 -1.83
N ALA A 16 -0.06 -0.27 -0.81
CA ALA A 16 0.61 -1.40 -0.19
C ALA A 16 0.54 -2.69 -1.03
N GLY A 17 -0.50 -2.84 -1.86
CA GLY A 17 -0.61 -3.91 -2.86
C GLY A 17 -0.89 -5.30 -2.28
N PHE A 18 -1.51 -5.37 -1.11
CA PHE A 18 -1.86 -6.64 -0.44
C PHE A 18 -3.33 -7.06 -0.61
N GLY A 19 -4.15 -6.29 -1.33
CA GLY A 19 -5.58 -6.59 -1.52
C GLY A 19 -6.42 -6.10 -0.33
N LEU A 20 -7.33 -6.93 0.19
CA LEU A 20 -8.28 -6.57 1.25
C LEU A 20 -7.70 -6.51 2.67
N GLY A 21 -6.47 -7.00 2.89
CA GLY A 21 -5.81 -6.88 4.20
C GLY A 21 -6.37 -7.81 5.29
N ILE A 22 -7.01 -8.92 4.91
CA ILE A 22 -7.69 -9.83 5.84
C ILE A 22 -6.71 -10.82 6.49
N GLU A 23 -5.66 -11.19 5.76
CA GLU A 23 -4.66 -12.16 6.21
C GLU A 23 -3.71 -11.60 7.27
N ASN A 24 -2.89 -12.46 7.87
CA ASN A 24 -1.89 -12.00 8.83
C ASN A 24 -0.76 -11.20 8.16
N ALA A 25 -0.04 -10.40 8.95
CA ALA A 25 1.00 -9.50 8.45
C ALA A 25 2.06 -10.19 7.57
N LYS A 26 2.46 -11.43 7.90
CA LYS A 26 3.47 -12.18 7.13
C LYS A 26 2.94 -12.57 5.76
N GLU A 27 1.68 -12.99 5.68
CA GLU A 27 1.00 -13.32 4.43
C GLU A 27 0.79 -12.07 3.57
N LEU A 28 0.34 -10.96 4.16
CA LEU A 28 0.14 -9.68 3.48
C LEU A 28 1.47 -9.12 2.94
N ALA A 29 2.56 -9.19 3.72
CA ALA A 29 3.89 -8.82 3.26
C ALA A 29 4.35 -9.70 2.08
N GLY A 30 4.05 -11.01 2.12
CA GLY A 30 4.28 -11.92 1.01
C GLY A 30 3.53 -11.52 -0.27
N LYS A 31 2.27 -11.11 -0.14
CA LYS A 31 1.46 -10.59 -1.26
C LYS A 31 2.05 -9.30 -1.83
N ALA A 32 2.37 -8.33 -0.98
CA ALA A 32 2.99 -7.06 -1.38
C ALA A 32 4.33 -7.28 -2.11
N ARG A 33 5.14 -8.25 -1.66
CA ARG A 33 6.42 -8.61 -2.29
C ARG A 33 6.26 -9.24 -3.67
N LYS A 34 5.24 -10.09 -3.87
CA LYS A 34 4.93 -10.71 -5.19
C LYS A 34 4.41 -9.68 -6.19
N ASN A 35 3.78 -8.61 -5.72
CA ASN A 35 3.33 -7.50 -6.56
C ASN A 35 4.51 -6.59 -6.93
N LYS A 36 5.08 -6.77 -8.13
CA LYS A 36 6.26 -6.03 -8.60
C LYS A 36 6.11 -4.50 -8.48
N LYS A 37 4.92 -3.95 -8.76
CA LYS A 37 4.67 -2.50 -8.67
C LYS A 37 4.64 -2.01 -7.23
N ALA A 38 3.94 -2.73 -6.34
CA ALA A 38 3.88 -2.38 -4.93
C ALA A 38 5.24 -2.56 -4.25
N PHE A 39 5.93 -3.67 -4.52
CA PHE A 39 7.27 -3.92 -4.01
C PHE A 39 8.24 -2.80 -4.41
N ALA A 40 8.28 -2.41 -5.68
CA ALA A 40 9.13 -1.32 -6.15
C ALA A 40 8.76 0.04 -5.55
N ARG A 41 7.49 0.25 -5.17
CA ARG A 41 7.03 1.45 -4.45
C ARG A 41 7.56 1.43 -3.02
N TRP A 42 7.37 0.33 -2.30
CA TRP A 42 7.88 0.14 -0.93
C TRP A 42 9.39 0.36 -0.85
N THR A 43 10.17 -0.19 -1.78
CA THR A 43 11.64 -0.05 -1.75
C THR A 43 12.13 1.36 -2.06
N ARG A 44 11.36 2.16 -2.83
CA ARG A 44 11.72 3.54 -3.16
C ARG A 44 11.14 4.59 -2.20
N THR A 45 10.11 4.23 -1.43
CA THR A 45 9.42 5.16 -0.54
C THR A 45 10.32 5.50 0.65
N LYS A 46 10.65 6.79 0.79
CA LYS A 46 11.42 7.32 1.93
C LYS A 46 10.53 7.89 3.03
N VAL A 47 9.37 8.41 2.63
CA VAL A 47 8.39 9.05 3.50
C VAL A 47 7.02 8.53 3.08
N LEU A 48 6.25 8.02 4.04
CA LEU A 48 4.87 7.60 3.85
C LEU A 48 3.97 8.52 4.66
N ILE A 49 3.11 9.27 3.96
CA ILE A 49 2.10 10.13 4.56
C ILE A 49 0.77 9.37 4.52
N ILE A 50 0.09 9.30 5.66
CA ILE A 50 -1.19 8.62 5.79
C ILE A 50 -2.19 9.64 6.34
N ASP A 51 -3.29 9.73 5.62
CA ASP A 51 -4.53 10.39 6.00
C ASP A 51 -5.66 9.38 5.71
N GLU A 52 -6.88 9.70 6.14
CA GLU A 52 -7.99 8.74 6.27
C GLU A 52 -8.41 7.96 4.99
#